data_AF-A0AA39SP21-F1
#
_entry.id   AF-A0AA39SP21-F1
#
_cell.length_a   1.000
_cell.length_b   1.000
_cell.length_c   1.000
_cell.angle_alpha   90.00
_cell.angle_beta   90.00
_cell.angle_gamma   90.00
#
_symmetry.space_group_name_H-M   'P 1'
#
loop_
_entity.id
_entity.type
_entity.pdbx_description
1 polymer ?
#
loop_
_entity_poly.entity_id
_entity_poly.type
_entity_poly.pdbx_seq_one_letter_code
_entity_poly.pdbx_strand_id
1 'polypeptide(L)'
;MHGRRACHLVKEFNSGEKGQLNHFNEELLNEVAKECSENFLVLQSLIRKMQEEGLDFQTARNADHYGALINHLSLIRNKRCLMAFV
;
A
#
# COMPACT_ATOMS: atom_id res chain seq x y z
N MET A 1 -4.91 8.08 -5.59
CA MET A 1 -5.16 8.03 -4.13
C MET A 1 -4.71 6.67 -3.64
N HIS A 2 -3.77 6.61 -2.69
CA HIS A 2 -3.17 5.35 -2.25
C HIS A 2 -4.21 4.35 -1.73
N GLY A 3 -4.01 3.08 -2.05
CA GLY A 3 -4.81 1.96 -1.54
C GLY A 3 -6.25 1.89 -2.04
N ARG A 4 -6.61 2.67 -3.07
CA ARG A 4 -7.95 2.61 -3.68
C ARG A 4 -8.14 1.30 -4.46
N ARG A 5 -7.13 0.84 -5.20
CA ARG A 5 -7.20 -0.41 -5.97
C ARG A 5 -7.39 -1.63 -5.07
N ALA A 6 -6.61 -1.70 -3.99
CA ALA A 6 -6.72 -2.77 -3.00
C ALA A 6 -8.10 -2.79 -2.32
N CYS A 7 -8.72 -1.62 -2.12
CA CYS A 7 -10.10 -1.51 -1.64
C CYS A 7 -11.12 -2.04 -2.66
N HIS A 8 -10.91 -1.76 -3.96
CA HIS A 8 -11.78 -2.29 -5.02
C HIS A 8 -11.71 -3.83 -5.08
N LEU A 9 -10.52 -4.40 -4.94
CA LEU A 9 -10.30 -5.85 -4.91
C LEU A 9 -11.17 -6.53 -3.82
N VAL A 10 -11.17 -6.00 -2.60
CA VAL A 10 -11.99 -6.52 -1.48
C VAL A 10 -13.50 -6.33 -1.74
N LYS A 11 -13.89 -5.22 -2.36
CA LYS A 11 -15.31 -4.96 -2.69
C LYS A 11 -15.82 -5.91 -3.75
N GLU A 12 -15.03 -6.17 -4.79
CA GLU A 12 -15.36 -7.12 -5.85
C GLU A 12 -15.45 -8.55 -5.29
N PHE A 13 -14.56 -8.92 -4.37
CA PHE A 13 -14.65 -10.20 -3.66
C PHE A 13 -15.96 -10.31 -2.86
N ASN A 14 -16.37 -9.24 -2.18
CA ASN A 14 -17.60 -9.24 -1.38
C ASN A 14 -18.90 -9.06 -2.19
N SER A 15 -18.83 -8.70 -3.47
CA SER A 15 -20.04 -8.52 -4.29
C SER A 15 -20.61 -9.83 -4.85
N GLY A 16 -20.00 -10.97 -4.55
CA GLY A 16 -20.47 -12.29 -5.01
C GLY A 16 -21.73 -12.77 -4.31
N GLU A 17 -22.49 -13.63 -4.98
CA GLU A 17 -23.62 -14.32 -4.35
C GLU A 17 -23.12 -15.23 -3.21
N LYS A 18 -23.93 -15.32 -2.14
CA LYS A 18 -23.57 -16.11 -0.97
C LYS A 18 -23.37 -17.58 -1.36
N GLY A 19 -22.15 -18.09 -1.17
CA GLY A 19 -21.79 -19.47 -1.48
C GLY A 19 -21.23 -19.68 -2.90
N GLN A 20 -21.10 -18.62 -3.70
CA GLN A 20 -20.40 -18.65 -4.98
C GLN A 20 -19.02 -17.99 -4.86
N LEU A 21 -18.05 -18.53 -5.60
CA LEU A 21 -16.74 -17.91 -5.76
C LEU A 21 -16.79 -16.95 -6.95
N ASN A 22 -16.40 -15.70 -6.73
CA ASN A 22 -16.20 -14.75 -7.81
C ASN A 22 -14.94 -15.11 -8.61
N HIS A 23 -14.87 -14.62 -9.85
CA HIS A 23 -13.68 -14.73 -10.67
C HIS A 23 -12.49 -14.07 -9.97
N PHE A 24 -11.32 -14.70 -10.04
CA PHE A 24 -10.09 -14.16 -9.50
C PHE A 24 -9.57 -13.04 -10.40
N ASN A 25 -9.64 -11.79 -9.93
CA ASN A 25 -9.19 -10.63 -10.69
C ASN A 25 -7.65 -10.47 -10.61
N GLU A 26 -6.95 -11.26 -11.41
CA GLU A 26 -5.48 -11.27 -11.50
C GLU A 26 -4.92 -9.91 -11.97
N GLU A 27 -5.61 -9.25 -12.90
CA GLU A 27 -5.19 -7.95 -13.42
C GLU A 27 -5.17 -6.89 -12.31
N LEU A 28 -6.27 -6.76 -11.56
CA LEU A 28 -6.36 -5.81 -10.45
C LEU A 28 -5.36 -6.15 -9.33
N LEU A 29 -5.14 -7.43 -9.06
CA LEU A 29 -4.14 -7.86 -8.08
C LEU A 29 -2.73 -7.45 -8.51
N ASN A 30 -2.38 -7.62 -9.79
CA ASN A 30 -1.10 -7.20 -10.34
C ASN A 30 -0.93 -5.67 -10.30
N GLU A 31 -2.00 -4.90 -10.53
CA GLU A 31 -1.96 -3.44 -10.35
C GLU A 31 -1.71 -3.04 -8.89
N VAL A 32 -2.33 -3.73 -7.93
CA VAL A 32 -2.08 -3.50 -6.49
C VAL A 32 -0.64 -3.85 -6.13
N ALA A 33 -0.11 -4.96 -6.66
CA ALA A 33 1.28 -5.35 -6.44
C ALA A 33 2.26 -4.32 -7.02
N LYS A 34 1.98 -3.78 -8.21
CA LYS A 34 2.76 -2.70 -8.82
C LYS A 34 2.75 -1.44 -7.95
N GLU A 35 1.57 -1.03 -7.47
CA GLU A 35 1.43 0.13 -6.57
C GLU A 35 2.20 -0.08 -5.26
N CYS A 36 2.22 -1.29 -4.71
CA CYS A 36 3.03 -1.63 -3.53
C CYS A 36 4.53 -1.45 -3.80
N SER A 37 5.02 -1.94 -4.95
CA SER A 37 6.41 -1.80 -5.34
C SER A 37 6.82 -0.33 -5.50
N GLU A 38 5.97 0.48 -6.15
CA GLU A 38 6.20 1.92 -6.32
C GLU A 38 6.25 2.64 -4.95
N ASN A 39 5.28 2.40 -4.07
CA ASN A 39 5.26 3.01 -2.73
C ASN A 39 6.47 2.56 -1.88
N PHE A 40 6.93 1.32 -2.04
CA PHE A 40 8.12 0.81 -1.35
C PHE A 40 9.40 1.52 -1.80
N LEU A 41 9.58 1.73 -3.11
CA LEU A 41 10.73 2.46 -3.64
C LEU A 41 10.76 3.91 -3.14
N VAL A 42 9.60 4.57 -3.10
CA VAL A 42 9.48 5.94 -2.56
C VAL A 42 9.80 5.96 -1.07
N LEU A 43 9.23 5.03 -0.28
CA LEU A 43 9.51 4.90 1.15
C LEU A 43 11.01 4.71 1.41
N GLN A 44 11.65 3.79 0.69
CA GLN A 44 13.07 3.50 0.83
C GLN A 44 13.93 4.72 0.50
N SER A 45 13.59 5.45 -0.57
CA SER A 45 14.27 6.69 -0.96
C SER A 45 14.19 7.76 0.13
N LEU A 46 12.99 7.97 0.72
CA LEU A 46 12.79 8.98 1.77
C LEU A 46 13.51 8.61 3.07
N ILE A 47 13.48 7.34 3.48
CA ILE A 47 14.23 6.87 4.65
C ILE A 47 15.72 7.11 4.45
N ARG A 48 16.26 6.75 3.27
CA ARG A 48 17.67 6.95 2.95
C ARG A 48 18.06 8.42 2.97
N LYS A 49 17.25 9.30 2.36
CA LYS A 49 17.46 10.75 2.38
C LYS A 49 17.53 11.29 3.81
N MET A 50 16.57 10.91 4.67
CA MET A 50 16.56 11.34 6.07
C MET A 50 17.80 10.86 6.84
N GLN A 51 18.27 9.63 6.57
CA GLN A 51 19.49 9.10 7.16
C GLN A 51 20.74 9.87 6.70
N GLU A 52 20.84 10.19 5.41
CA GLU A 52 21.96 10.97 4.85
C GLU A 52 21.99 12.41 5.41
N GLU A 53 20.83 12.99 5.73
CA GLU A 53 20.70 14.30 6.37
C GLU A 53 20.89 14.26 7.91
N GLY A 54 21.11 13.08 8.50
CA GLY A 54 21.31 12.92 9.94
C GLY A 54 20.06 13.21 10.77
N LEU A 55 18.87 13.11 10.17
CA LEU A 55 17.60 13.37 10.84
C LEU A 55 17.17 12.18 11.68
N ASP A 56 16.77 12.43 12.92
CA ASP A 56 16.15 11.40 13.76
C ASP A 56 14.72 11.12 13.28
N PHE A 57 14.44 9.87 12.92
CA PHE A 57 13.15 9.46 12.37
C PHE A 57 11.99 9.58 13.37
N GLN A 58 12.26 9.50 14.67
CA GLN A 58 11.23 9.56 15.71
C GLN A 58 10.77 10.99 15.99
N THR A 59 11.69 11.95 15.92
CA THR A 59 11.45 13.36 16.27
C THR A 59 11.31 14.27 15.05
N ALA A 60 11.88 13.92 13.89
CA ALA A 60 11.71 14.69 12.66
C ALA A 60 10.24 14.67 12.22
N ARG A 61 9.65 15.87 12.07
CA ARG A 61 8.28 16.08 11.57
C ARG A 61 8.27 16.92 10.30
N ASN A 62 9.26 16.68 9.43
CA ASN A 62 9.40 17.38 8.16
C ASN A 62 8.60 16.69 7.04
N ALA A 63 8.66 17.25 5.83
CA ALA A 63 7.96 16.72 4.67
C ALA A 63 8.39 15.28 4.32
N ASP A 64 9.69 14.96 4.44
CA ASP A 64 10.21 13.63 4.14
C ASP A 64 9.68 12.58 5.13
N HIS A 65 9.61 12.92 6.43
CA HIS A 65 9.00 12.06 7.45
C HIS A 65 7.53 11.75 7.12
N TYR A 66 6.72 12.77 6.83
CA TYR A 66 5.31 12.56 6.51
C TYR A 66 5.13 11.83 5.16
N GLY A 67 6.00 12.09 4.19
CA GLY A 67 6.04 11.33 2.93
C GLY A 67 6.32 9.85 3.16
N ALA A 68 7.30 9.52 3.99
CA ALA A 68 7.63 8.15 4.38
C ALA A 68 6.44 7.50 5.11
N LEU A 69 5.84 8.21 6.07
CA LEU A 69 4.69 7.72 6.82
C LEU A 69 3.49 7.40 5.91
N ILE A 70 3.17 8.27 4.95
CA ILE A 70 2.07 8.04 4.00
C ILE A 70 2.33 6.78 3.16
N ASN A 71 3.53 6.61 2.62
CA ASN A 71 3.88 5.43 1.83
C ASN A 71 3.86 4.16 2.68
N HIS A 72 4.37 4.21 3.92
CA HIS A 72 4.32 3.09 4.85
C HIS A 72 2.87 2.68 5.19
N LEU A 73 2.01 3.63 5.56
CA LEU A 73 0.60 3.35 5.84
C LEU A 73 -0.13 2.79 4.62
N SER A 74 0.23 3.25 3.42
CA SER A 74 -0.32 2.74 2.16
C SER A 74 0.04 1.27 1.93
N LEU A 75 1.29 0.88 2.20
CA LEU A 75 1.73 -0.52 2.14
C LEU A 75 0.98 -1.40 3.14
N ILE A 76 0.83 -0.94 4.40
CA ILE A 76 0.09 -1.68 5.43
C ILE A 76 -1.38 -1.86 5.03
N ARG A 77 -1.99 -0.83 4.44
CA ARG A 77 -3.36 -0.92 3.93
C ARG A 77 -3.50 -1.92 2.80
N ASN A 78 -2.60 -1.89 1.82
CA ASN A 78 -2.61 -2.85 0.71
C ASN A 78 -2.38 -4.29 1.21
N LYS A 79 -1.44 -4.49 2.15
CA LYS A 79 -1.22 -5.79 2.80
C LYS A 79 -2.51 -6.32 3.43
N ARG A 80 -3.22 -5.49 4.19
CA ARG A 80 -4.48 -5.89 4.84
C ARG A 80 -5.56 -6.27 3.82
N CYS A 81 -5.69 -5.51 2.73
CA CYS A 81 -6.65 -5.81 1.68
C CYS A 81 -6.30 -7.10 0.92
N LEU A 82 -5.02 -7.31 0.59
CA LEU A 82 -4.57 -8.53 -0.08
C LEU A 82 -4.78 -9.77 0.80
N MET A 83 -4.46 -9.68 2.11
CA MET A 83 -4.72 -10.77 3.05
C MET A 83 -6.21 -11.05 3.30
N ALA A 84 -7.10 -10.10 3.01
CA ALA A 84 -8.54 -10.30 3.11
C ALA A 84 -9.15 -10.85 1.80
N PHE A 85 -8.42 -10.73 0.69
CA PHE A 85 -8.84 -11.22 -0.62
C PHE A 85 -8.41 -12.67 -0.88
N VAL A 86 -7.25 -13.07 -0.34
CA VAL A 86 -6.72 -14.44 -0.39
C VAL A 86 -7.33 -15.31 0.70
#